data_AF-A0A845GP75-F1
#
_entry.id   AF-A0A845GP75-F1
#
_cell.length_a   1.000
_cell.length_b   1.000
_cell.length_c   1.000
_cell.angle_alpha   90.00
_cell.angle_beta   90.00
_cell.angle_gamma   90.00
#
_symmetry.space_group_name_H-M   'P 1'
#
loop_
_entity.id
_entity.type
_entity.pdbx_description
1 polymer ?
#
loop_
_entity_poly.entity_id
_entity_poly.type
_entity_poly.pdbx_seq_one_letter_code
_entity_poly.pdbx_strand_id
1 'polypeptide(L)'
;MHDQYIFDIYVTEHGEFSLRKVRSSFLIKRSWMKLISDGVALPLPSRVENFHNIPGKIINQPVINLLPGDIVLEGYELESFKGKKGVRVFPWIYRISGFDRYEKFFSFERNWNSLKTQMRHQGMQRDLLAGKKTLAAMVRVAHAMRQGMILTESSAEIEKEKEHI
;
A
#
# COMPACT_ATOMS: atom_id res chain seq x y z
N MET A 1 -14.11 19.47 -8.39
CA MET A 1 -14.64 18.22 -8.94
C MET A 1 -14.34 17.15 -7.89
N HIS A 2 -15.34 16.62 -7.18
CA HIS A 2 -15.14 15.55 -6.20
C HIS A 2 -15.18 14.22 -6.95
N ASP A 3 -14.17 13.37 -6.78
CA ASP A 3 -14.18 12.03 -7.37
C ASP A 3 -14.89 11.13 -6.36
N GLN A 4 -15.94 10.40 -6.75
CA GLN A 4 -16.66 9.50 -5.83
C GLN A 4 -16.15 8.08 -5.92
N TYR A 5 -14.88 7.89 -6.32
CA TYR A 5 -14.41 6.56 -6.68
C TYR A 5 -13.07 6.25 -6.04
N ILE A 6 -12.97 5.03 -5.54
CA ILE A 6 -11.73 4.35 -5.17
C ILE A 6 -11.47 3.25 -6.20
N PHE A 7 -10.31 2.62 -6.16
CA PHE A 7 -10.13 1.35 -6.84
C PHE A 7 -10.46 0.21 -5.88
N ASP A 8 -10.96 -0.89 -6.41
CA ASP A 8 -11.11 -2.15 -5.71
C ASP A 8 -10.45 -3.25 -6.53
N ILE A 9 -10.00 -4.30 -5.86
CA ILE A 9 -9.22 -5.36 -6.50
C ILE A 9 -10.14 -6.55 -6.71
N TYR A 10 -10.16 -7.05 -7.94
CA TYR A 10 -10.93 -8.24 -8.28
C TYR A 10 -10.07 -9.21 -9.09
N VAL A 11 -10.38 -10.49 -8.94
CA VAL A 11 -9.81 -11.55 -9.75
C VAL A 11 -10.72 -11.74 -10.96
N THR A 12 -10.16 -11.68 -12.15
CA THR A 12 -10.86 -11.96 -13.40
C THR A 12 -11.16 -13.45 -13.54
N GLU A 13 -12.00 -13.82 -14.50
CA GLU A 13 -12.33 -15.22 -14.81
C GLU A 13 -11.09 -16.04 -15.23
N HIS A 14 -10.02 -15.38 -15.66
CA HIS A 14 -8.75 -16.00 -16.06
C HIS A 14 -7.73 -16.05 -14.92
N GLY A 15 -8.11 -15.69 -13.69
CA GLY A 15 -7.20 -15.65 -12.55
C GLY A 15 -6.27 -14.43 -12.51
N GLU A 16 -6.38 -13.52 -13.49
CA GLU A 16 -5.62 -12.26 -13.48
C GLU A 16 -6.21 -11.30 -12.46
N PHE A 17 -5.37 -10.56 -11.74
CA PHE A 17 -5.85 -9.54 -10.83
C PHE A 17 -5.97 -8.21 -11.56
N SER A 18 -7.12 -7.58 -11.38
CA SER A 18 -7.46 -6.31 -11.98
C SER A 18 -7.88 -5.30 -10.92
N LEU A 19 -7.47 -4.05 -11.10
CA LEU A 19 -7.98 -2.92 -10.31
C LEU A 19 -9.17 -2.32 -11.03
N ARG A 20 -10.35 -2.27 -10.40
CA ARG A 20 -11.54 -1.59 -10.92
C ARG A 20 -11.82 -0.31 -10.18
N LYS A 21 -12.13 0.76 -10.90
CA LYS A 21 -12.70 1.97 -10.29
C LYS A 21 -14.12 1.70 -9.77
N VAL A 22 -14.31 1.70 -8.44
CA VAL A 22 -15.60 1.49 -7.77
C VAL A 22 -16.05 2.74 -7.02
N ARG A 23 -17.35 2.88 -6.79
CA ARG A 23 -17.89 4.04 -6.07
C ARG A 23 -17.58 3.92 -4.58
N SER A 24 -16.97 4.97 -4.03
CA SER A 24 -16.74 5.13 -2.60
C SER A 24 -18.01 5.60 -1.90
N SER A 25 -18.24 5.10 -0.69
CA SER A 25 -19.23 5.67 0.24
C SER A 25 -18.78 6.99 0.85
N PHE A 26 -17.49 7.33 0.73
CA PHE A 26 -16.91 8.58 1.21
C PHE A 26 -16.76 9.59 0.09
N LEU A 27 -16.94 10.88 0.41
CA LEU A 27 -16.63 11.97 -0.49
C LEU A 27 -15.11 12.15 -0.56
N ILE A 28 -14.53 11.86 -1.73
CA ILE A 28 -13.10 12.00 -1.98
C ILE A 28 -12.85 13.32 -2.72
N LYS A 29 -11.98 14.14 -2.14
CA LYS A 29 -11.62 15.45 -2.70
C LYS A 29 -10.51 15.33 -3.73
N ARG A 30 -9.53 14.47 -3.45
CA ARG A 30 -8.36 14.20 -4.29
C ARG A 30 -7.96 12.74 -4.13
N SER A 31 -7.50 12.13 -5.20
CA SER A 31 -6.92 10.79 -5.19
C SER A 31 -5.73 10.71 -6.13
N TRP A 32 -4.86 9.74 -5.88
CA TRP A 32 -3.79 9.36 -6.79
C TRP A 32 -3.53 7.87 -6.65
N MET A 33 -3.05 7.27 -7.73
CA MET A 33 -2.63 5.88 -7.78
C MET A 33 -1.36 5.76 -8.62
N LYS A 34 -0.39 4.99 -8.13
CA LYS A 34 0.86 4.70 -8.83
C LYS A 34 1.06 3.20 -8.96
N LEU A 35 1.32 2.75 -10.18
CA LEU A 35 1.88 1.43 -10.44
C LEU A 35 3.40 1.55 -10.53
N ILE A 36 4.06 0.74 -9.71
CA ILE A 36 5.51 0.60 -9.66
C ILE A 36 5.83 -0.80 -10.14
N SER A 37 6.30 -0.91 -11.39
CA SER A 37 6.71 -2.20 -11.94
C SER A 37 7.96 -2.75 -11.27
N ASP A 38 8.13 -4.07 -11.27
CA ASP A 38 9.19 -4.78 -10.54
C ASP A 38 10.60 -4.19 -10.74
N GLY A 39 10.97 -3.86 -11.99
CA GLY A 39 12.28 -3.28 -12.33
C GLY A 39 12.51 -1.82 -11.94
N VAL A 40 11.49 -1.10 -11.46
CA VAL A 40 11.61 0.33 -11.14
C VAL A 40 12.21 0.53 -9.75
N ALA A 41 13.42 1.08 -9.62
CA ALA A 41 14.07 1.28 -8.33
C ALA A 41 13.20 2.08 -7.33
N LEU A 42 13.07 1.58 -6.09
CA LEU A 42 12.32 2.24 -5.03
C LEU A 42 13.23 3.19 -4.23
N PRO A 43 12.71 4.35 -3.78
CA PRO A 43 13.48 5.29 -2.97
C PRO A 43 13.70 4.75 -1.55
N LEU A 44 14.66 5.32 -0.83
CA LEU A 44 14.77 5.10 0.62
C LEU A 44 13.51 5.64 1.31
N PRO A 45 12.86 4.89 2.22
CA PRO A 45 11.67 5.34 2.93
C PRO A 45 11.83 6.65 3.69
N SER A 46 13.04 6.94 4.19
CA SER A 46 13.36 8.22 4.85
C SER A 46 13.33 9.43 3.93
N ARG A 47 13.43 9.24 2.61
CA ARG A 47 13.44 10.31 1.59
C ARG A 47 12.06 10.54 0.95
N VAL A 48 11.02 9.87 1.44
CA VAL A 48 9.66 10.00 0.89
C VAL A 48 8.84 10.96 1.75
N GLU A 49 8.70 12.19 1.27
CA GLU A 49 7.93 13.23 1.93
C GLU A 49 6.51 13.34 1.39
N ASN A 50 6.35 13.12 0.09
CA ASN A 50 5.10 13.16 -0.65
C ASN A 50 5.09 12.09 -1.76
N PHE A 51 3.92 11.89 -2.39
CA PHE A 51 3.77 10.83 -3.39
C PHE A 51 4.59 11.07 -4.67
N HIS A 52 5.02 12.30 -4.97
CA HIS A 52 5.88 12.59 -6.12
C HIS A 52 7.30 12.04 -5.93
N ASN A 53 7.77 11.84 -4.68
CA ASN A 53 9.06 11.21 -4.42
C ASN A 53 9.08 9.70 -4.74
N ILE A 54 7.91 9.09 -4.94
CA ILE A 54 7.80 7.68 -5.28
C ILE A 54 7.73 7.55 -6.80
N PRO A 55 8.57 6.74 -7.45
CA PRO A 55 8.50 6.52 -8.89
C PRO A 55 7.25 5.69 -9.26
N GLY A 56 7.01 5.52 -10.55
CA GLY A 56 5.87 4.75 -11.06
C GLY A 56 4.92 5.57 -11.91
N LYS A 57 4.14 4.86 -12.71
CA LYS A 57 3.15 5.45 -13.63
C LYS A 57 1.92 5.86 -12.84
N ILE A 58 1.48 7.12 -12.98
CA ILE A 58 0.16 7.54 -12.49
C ILE A 58 -0.89 6.86 -13.36
N ILE A 59 -1.88 6.24 -12.72
CA ILE A 59 -2.91 5.50 -13.44
C ILE A 59 -4.28 6.10 -13.21
N ASN A 60 -4.96 6.36 -14.32
CA ASN A 60 -6.31 6.93 -14.36
C ASN A 60 -7.27 6.04 -15.15
N GLN A 61 -6.84 4.85 -15.56
CA GLN A 61 -7.63 3.90 -16.34
C GLN A 61 -8.60 3.13 -15.43
N PRO A 62 -9.77 2.72 -15.93
CA PRO A 62 -10.80 2.06 -15.11
C PRO A 62 -10.44 0.63 -14.71
N VAL A 63 -9.60 -0.04 -15.52
CA VAL A 63 -9.13 -1.43 -15.35
C VAL A 63 -7.64 -1.50 -15.67
N ILE A 64 -6.88 -2.21 -14.84
CA ILE A 64 -5.43 -2.40 -14.99
C ILE A 64 -5.10 -3.83 -14.59
N ASN A 65 -4.42 -4.55 -15.47
CA ASN A 65 -3.85 -5.86 -15.17
C ASN A 65 -2.52 -5.69 -14.44
N LEU A 66 -2.35 -6.42 -13.33
CA LEU A 66 -1.11 -6.43 -12.55
C LEU A 66 -0.25 -7.64 -12.92
N LEU A 67 1.05 -7.41 -13.11
CA LEU A 67 2.03 -8.48 -13.29
C LEU A 67 2.67 -8.87 -11.95
N PRO A 68 3.24 -10.09 -11.83
CA PRO A 68 4.04 -10.45 -10.66
C PRO A 68 5.16 -9.43 -10.40
N GLY A 69 5.32 -9.02 -9.14
CA GLY A 69 6.29 -8.00 -8.73
C GLY A 69 5.81 -6.54 -8.92
N ASP A 70 4.68 -6.33 -9.58
CA ASP A 70 4.05 -5.01 -9.62
C ASP A 70 3.51 -4.62 -8.24
N ILE A 71 3.72 -3.35 -7.88
CA ILE A 71 3.26 -2.76 -6.64
C ILE A 71 2.38 -1.56 -6.95
N VAL A 72 1.22 -1.51 -6.32
CA VAL A 72 0.25 -0.44 -6.46
C VAL A 72 0.22 0.35 -5.16
N LEU A 73 0.43 1.66 -5.27
CA LEU A 73 0.27 2.60 -4.16
C LEU A 73 -0.90 3.54 -4.44
N GLU A 74 -1.74 3.72 -3.45
CA GLU A 74 -2.91 4.57 -3.52
C GLU A 74 -2.92 5.57 -2.37
N GLY A 75 -3.43 6.76 -2.66
CA GLY A 75 -3.72 7.75 -1.64
C GLY A 75 -4.98 8.53 -1.99
N TYR A 76 -5.85 8.73 -1.01
CA TYR A 76 -7.06 9.53 -1.17
C TYR A 76 -7.29 10.46 0.02
N GLU A 77 -7.62 11.72 -0.30
CA GLU A 77 -7.98 12.77 0.65
C GLU A 77 -9.50 12.77 0.81
N LEU A 78 -9.98 12.41 2.00
CA LEU A 78 -11.41 12.52 2.31
C LEU A 78 -11.82 13.99 2.45
N GLU A 79 -13.09 14.27 2.19
CA GLU A 79 -13.66 15.55 2.52
C GLU A 79 -13.53 15.82 4.02
N SER A 80 -13.32 17.09 4.37
CA SER A 80 -13.06 17.42 5.74
C SER A 80 -14.28 17.27 6.63
N PHE A 81 -14.11 16.61 7.76
CA PHE A 81 -15.10 16.60 8.81
C PHE A 81 -14.67 17.49 9.98
N LYS A 82 -15.65 17.98 10.73
CA LYS A 82 -15.42 18.75 11.95
C LYS A 82 -15.19 17.75 13.09
N GLY A 83 -13.97 17.70 13.61
CA GLY A 83 -13.64 16.85 14.75
C GLY A 83 -14.28 17.36 16.04
N LYS A 84 -14.21 16.56 17.11
CA LYS A 84 -14.81 16.86 18.43
C LYS A 84 -14.41 18.21 19.04
N LYS A 85 -13.27 18.78 18.64
CA LYS A 85 -12.77 20.09 19.11
C LYS A 85 -13.03 21.24 18.13
N GLY A 86 -13.90 21.05 17.14
CA GLY A 86 -14.14 22.06 16.09
C GLY A 86 -13.05 22.15 15.02
N VAL A 87 -11.94 21.43 15.17
CA VAL A 87 -10.84 21.35 14.20
C VAL A 87 -11.30 20.57 12.97
N ARG A 88 -11.14 21.17 11.80
CA ARG A 88 -11.44 20.54 10.51
C ARG A 88 -10.27 19.64 10.13
N VAL A 89 -10.52 18.34 9.94
CA VAL A 89 -9.49 17.34 9.63
C VAL A 89 -9.65 16.86 8.19
N PHE A 90 -8.53 16.78 7.46
CA PHE A 90 -8.45 16.24 6.10
C PHE A 90 -7.61 14.96 6.14
N PRO A 91 -8.20 13.80 6.45
CA PRO A 91 -7.42 12.58 6.53
C PRO A 91 -7.03 12.13 5.11
N TRP A 92 -5.75 11.87 4.93
CA TRP A 92 -5.29 11.02 3.83
C TRP A 92 -5.35 9.58 4.29
N ILE A 93 -5.95 8.74 3.46
CA ILE A 93 -5.89 7.29 3.59
C ILE A 93 -4.97 6.78 2.49
N TYR A 94 -4.18 5.75 2.83
CA TYR A 94 -3.15 5.20 1.97
C TYR A 94 -3.25 3.69 1.97
N ARG A 95 -3.13 3.08 0.80
CA ARG A 95 -3.16 1.64 0.60
C ARG A 95 -2.02 1.20 -0.30
N ILE A 96 -1.43 0.06 0.02
CA ILE A 96 -0.49 -0.65 -0.85
C ILE A 96 -1.04 -2.03 -1.16
N SER A 97 -0.95 -2.44 -2.42
CA SER A 97 -1.41 -3.75 -2.88
C SER A 97 -0.47 -4.29 -3.97
N GLY A 98 -0.50 -5.60 -4.18
CA GLY A 98 0.31 -6.26 -5.20
C GLY A 98 0.35 -7.76 -4.99
N PHE A 99 1.39 -8.40 -5.53
CA PHE A 99 1.66 -9.82 -5.34
C PHE A 99 2.94 -10.04 -4.57
N ASP A 100 2.92 -11.01 -3.66
CA ASP A 100 4.13 -11.55 -3.09
C ASP A 100 4.85 -12.48 -4.08
N ARG A 101 6.00 -13.00 -3.66
CA ARG A 101 6.82 -13.94 -4.46
C ARG A 101 6.15 -15.30 -4.74
N TYR A 102 5.02 -15.58 -4.11
CA TYR A 102 4.23 -16.81 -4.28
C TYR A 102 2.95 -16.54 -5.09
N GLU A 103 2.90 -15.41 -5.79
CA GLU A 103 1.73 -14.97 -6.56
C GLU A 103 0.47 -14.82 -5.70
N LYS A 104 0.63 -14.66 -4.38
CA LYS A 104 -0.47 -14.37 -3.49
C LYS A 104 -0.67 -12.87 -3.44
N PHE A 105 -1.91 -12.47 -3.65
CA PHE A 105 -2.32 -11.10 -3.52
C PHE A 105 -2.22 -10.63 -2.06
N PHE A 106 -1.70 -9.43 -1.87
CA PHE A 106 -1.71 -8.73 -0.59
C PHE A 106 -2.31 -7.33 -0.74
N SER A 107 -2.89 -6.83 0.35
CA SER A 107 -3.34 -5.45 0.45
C SER A 107 -3.25 -4.98 1.90
N PHE A 108 -2.61 -3.84 2.11
CA PHE A 108 -2.41 -3.24 3.43
C PHE A 108 -2.82 -1.77 3.41
N GLU A 109 -3.68 -1.38 4.35
CA GLU A 109 -4.11 0.01 4.55
C GLU A 109 -3.75 0.54 5.95
N ARG A 110 -3.42 -0.37 6.87
CA ARG A 110 -3.28 -0.08 8.30
C ARG A 110 -2.19 -0.93 8.94
N ASN A 111 -2.06 -0.82 10.26
CA ASN A 111 -1.14 -1.62 11.07
C ASN A 111 0.34 -1.50 10.67
N TRP A 112 0.74 -0.34 10.14
CA TRP A 112 2.10 -0.05 9.64
C TRP A 112 3.24 -0.33 10.63
N ASN A 113 2.97 -0.26 11.94
CA ASN A 113 3.94 -0.59 12.99
C ASN A 113 4.13 -2.09 13.15
N SER A 114 3.05 -2.89 13.05
CA SER A 114 3.15 -4.36 13.08
C SER A 114 3.95 -4.84 11.88
N LEU A 115 3.61 -4.37 10.68
CA LEU A 115 4.34 -4.66 9.44
C LEU A 115 5.82 -4.28 9.55
N LYS A 116 6.14 -3.12 10.15
CA LYS A 116 7.54 -2.71 10.40
C LYS A 116 8.30 -3.70 11.27
N THR A 117 7.65 -4.21 12.31
CA THR A 117 8.23 -5.18 13.23
C THR A 117 8.46 -6.52 12.54
N GLN A 118 7.52 -6.97 11.71
CA GLN A 118 7.68 -8.17 10.86
C GLN A 118 8.89 -8.06 9.93
N MET A 119 9.00 -6.96 9.19
CA MET A 119 10.15 -6.70 8.31
C MET A 119 11.48 -6.71 9.07
N ARG A 120 11.51 -6.13 10.28
CA ARG A 120 12.70 -6.14 11.13
C ARG A 120 13.08 -7.57 11.54
N HIS A 121 12.11 -8.38 11.93
CA HIS A 121 12.35 -9.78 12.29
C HIS A 121 12.84 -10.63 11.12
N GLN A 122 12.41 -10.30 9.90
CA GLN A 122 12.87 -10.94 8.66
C GLN A 122 14.18 -10.36 8.11
N GLY A 123 14.88 -9.52 8.88
CA GLY A 123 16.22 -9.03 8.53
C GLY A 123 16.27 -7.83 7.59
N MET A 124 15.19 -7.06 7.44
CA MET A 124 15.21 -5.82 6.65
C MET A 124 16.27 -4.85 7.16
N GLN A 125 17.06 -4.29 6.24
CA GLN A 125 18.11 -3.33 6.55
C GLN A 125 17.57 -2.07 7.27
N ARG A 126 18.39 -1.51 8.16
CA ARG A 126 17.96 -0.42 9.07
C ARG A 126 17.59 0.87 8.34
N ASP A 127 18.30 1.19 7.27
CA ASP A 127 18.04 2.33 6.39
C ASP A 127 16.70 2.20 5.66
N LEU A 128 16.33 0.98 5.25
CA LEU A 128 15.00 0.67 4.71
C LEU A 128 13.93 0.77 5.80
N LEU A 129 14.23 0.45 7.07
CA LEU A 129 13.28 0.64 8.17
C LEU A 129 13.09 2.11 8.62
N ALA A 130 13.84 3.07 8.07
CA ALA A 130 13.76 4.47 8.46
C ALA A 130 12.49 5.17 7.94
N GLY A 131 12.20 6.37 8.46
CA GLY A 131 11.00 7.14 8.11
C GLY A 131 9.81 6.91 9.05
N LYS A 132 9.02 7.98 9.24
CA LYS A 132 7.91 8.03 10.23
C LYS A 132 6.52 8.18 9.60
N LYS A 133 6.43 8.64 8.36
CA LYS A 133 5.15 8.93 7.68
C LYS A 133 4.54 7.67 7.05
N THR A 134 3.25 7.68 6.79
CA THR A 134 2.53 6.57 6.15
C THR A 134 3.06 6.25 4.75
N LEU A 135 3.41 7.25 3.95
CA LEU A 135 4.06 7.04 2.65
C LEU A 135 5.37 6.25 2.77
N ALA A 136 6.19 6.57 3.77
CA ALA A 136 7.41 5.81 4.08
C ALA A 136 7.07 4.37 4.51
N ALA A 137 5.94 4.16 5.19
CA ALA A 137 5.48 2.81 5.53
C ALA A 137 5.11 1.98 4.30
N MET A 138 4.43 2.57 3.32
CA MET A 138 4.15 1.89 2.06
C MET A 138 5.43 1.54 1.29
N VAL A 139 6.39 2.47 1.23
CA VAL A 139 7.68 2.20 0.56
C VAL A 139 8.46 1.09 1.28
N ARG A 140 8.35 0.98 2.61
CA ARG A 140 8.90 -0.15 3.38
C ARG A 140 8.28 -1.48 2.96
N VAL A 141 6.95 -1.53 2.89
CA VAL A 141 6.25 -2.74 2.40
C VAL A 141 6.70 -3.07 0.97
N ALA A 142 6.80 -2.07 0.10
CA ALA A 142 7.25 -2.29 -1.28
C ALA A 142 8.65 -2.92 -1.36
N HIS A 143 9.60 -2.42 -0.56
CA HIS A 143 10.93 -3.04 -0.43
C HIS A 143 10.86 -4.46 0.13
N ALA A 144 10.04 -4.68 1.16
CA ALA A 144 9.87 -6.00 1.78
C ALA A 144 9.40 -7.05 0.75
N MET A 145 8.39 -6.68 -0.05
CA MET A 145 7.82 -7.55 -1.08
C MET A 145 8.87 -7.93 -2.13
N ARG A 146 9.67 -6.95 -2.59
CA ARG A 146 10.77 -7.22 -3.53
C ARG A 146 11.91 -8.04 -2.94
N GLN A 147 12.11 -7.97 -1.63
CA GLN A 147 13.06 -8.83 -0.92
C GLN A 147 12.48 -10.22 -0.63
N GLY A 148 11.23 -10.50 -1.07
CA GLY A 148 10.58 -11.78 -0.89
C GLY A 148 10.12 -12.04 0.56
N MET A 149 9.94 -10.99 1.37
CA MET A 149 9.43 -11.09 2.73
C MET A 149 7.93 -11.38 2.72
N ILE A 150 7.47 -12.16 3.70
CA ILE A 150 6.06 -12.52 3.86
C ILE A 150 5.49 -11.64 4.96
N LEU A 151 4.49 -10.82 4.65
CA LEU A 151 3.84 -9.95 5.62
C LEU A 151 2.37 -10.32 5.78
N THR A 152 1.86 -10.21 7.00
CA THR A 152 0.45 -10.49 7.31
C THR A 152 -0.15 -9.33 8.12
N GLU A 153 -1.47 -9.08 7.98
CA GLU A 153 -2.15 -8.06 8.80
C GLU A 153 -2.28 -8.50 10.27
N SER A 154 -2.18 -9.79 10.54
CA SER A 154 -2.36 -10.39 11.86
C SER A 154 -1.02 -10.55 12.59
N SER A 155 -0.88 -9.91 13.74
CA SER A 155 0.22 -10.18 14.68
C SER A 155 0.21 -11.63 15.20
N ALA A 156 -0.91 -12.35 15.08
CA ALA A 156 -1.17 -13.63 15.75
C ALA A 156 -0.71 -14.87 14.96
N GLU A 157 -0.29 -14.73 13.70
CA GLU A 157 0.14 -15.88 12.90
C GLU A 157 1.63 -16.21 13.05
N ILE A 158 2.43 -15.26 13.53
CA ILE A 158 3.88 -15.42 13.72
C ILE A 158 4.20 -16.37 14.89
N GLU A 159 3.27 -16.58 15.82
CA GLU A 159 3.43 -17.52 16.94
C GLU A 159 3.10 -18.97 16.54
N LYS A 160 2.21 -19.20 15.56
CA LYS A 160 1.82 -20.58 15.18
C LYS A 160 2.86 -21.31 14.35
N GLU A 161 3.64 -20.61 13.52
CA GLU A 161 4.75 -21.23 12.77
C GLU A 161 5.94 -21.61 13.66
N LYS A 162 6.05 -21.05 14.87
CA LYS A 162 7.11 -21.41 15.83
C LYS A 162 6.80 -22.64 16.68
N GLU A 163 5.54 -23.10 16.71
CA GLU A 163 5.14 -24.32 17.43
C GLU A 163 5.25 -25.60 16.57
N HIS A 164 5.60 -25.48 15.28
CA HIS A 164 5.69 -26.61 14.35
C HIS A 164 7.08 -26.81 13.73
N ILE A 165 8.14 -26.25 14.35
CA ILE A 165 9.55 -26.55 14.02
C ILE A 165 10.22 -27.20 15.22
#